data_AF-A0AB39XH35-F1
#
_entry.id   AF-A0AB39XH35-F1
#
_cell.length_a   1.000
_cell.length_b   1.000
_cell.length_c   1.000
_cell.angle_alpha   90.00
_cell.angle_beta   90.00
_cell.angle_gamma   90.00
#
_symmetry.space_group_name_H-M   'P 1'
#
loop_
_entity.id
_entity.type
_entity.pdbx_description
1 polymer ?
#
loop_
_entity_poly.entity_id
_entity_poly.type
_entity_poly.pdbx_seq_one_letter_code
_entity_poly.pdbx_strand_id
1 'polypeptide(L)' 'MKLLTEYIERALQLEALAEGETDAKFKADLLKQADSYRKLAAKRAAQYGMPPPSLPEKPK' A
#
# COMPACT_ATOMS: atom_id res chain seq x y z
N MET A 1 -8.89 -2.78 -14.99
CA MET A 1 -7.75 -1.99 -14.51
C MET A 1 -8.08 -1.03 -13.35
N LYS A 2 -9.26 -0.37 -13.31
CA LYS A 2 -9.66 0.56 -12.22
C LYS A 2 -9.34 0.07 -10.79
N LEU A 3 -9.72 -1.17 -10.47
CA LEU A 3 -9.51 -1.74 -9.13
C LEU A 3 -8.03 -1.88 -8.71
N LEU A 4 -7.10 -2.10 -9.67
CA LEU A 4 -5.67 -2.17 -9.36
C LEU A 4 -5.16 -0.78 -8.95
N THR A 5 -5.51 0.23 -9.74
CA THR A 5 -5.13 1.61 -9.49
C THR A 5 -5.70 2.10 -8.15
N GLU A 6 -6.96 1.77 -7.87
CA GLU A 6 -7.63 2.11 -6.60
C GLU A 6 -6.91 1.51 -5.38
N TYR A 7 -6.44 0.26 -5.46
CA TYR A 7 -5.66 -0.35 -4.38
C TYR A 7 -4.30 0.33 -4.18
N ILE A 8 -3.64 0.73 -5.27
CA ILE A 8 -2.36 1.44 -5.19
C ILE A 8 -2.57 2.84 -4.59
N GLU A 9 -3.58 3.57 -5.06
CA GLU A 9 -3.92 4.90 -4.52
C GLU A 9 -4.24 4.85 -3.03
N ARG A 10 -5.02 3.85 -2.58
CA ARG A 10 -5.32 3.68 -1.15
C ARG A 10 -4.08 3.39 -0.32
N ALA A 11 -3.19 2.53 -0.82
CA ALA A 11 -1.93 2.25 -0.13
C ALA A 11 -1.07 3.51 0.03
N LEU A 12 -0.91 4.29 -1.05
CA LEU A 12 -0.13 5.53 -1.03
C LEU A 12 -0.73 6.58 -0.07
N GLN A 13 -2.05 6.71 -0.02
CA GLN A 13 -2.71 7.63 0.92
C GLN A 13 -2.46 7.26 2.38
N LEU A 14 -2.49 5.96 2.69
CA LEU A 14 -2.23 5.46 4.04
C LEU A 14 -0.76 5.60 4.43
N GLU A 15 0.16 5.34 3.48
CA GLU A 15 1.60 5.57 3.66
C GLU A 15 1.90 7.04 3.95
N ALA A 16 1.35 7.96 3.14
CA ALA A 16 1.50 9.40 3.34
C ALA A 16 0.91 9.88 4.69
N LEU A 17 -0.22 9.31 5.11
CA LEU A 17 -0.79 9.61 6.43
C LEU A 17 0.13 9.11 7.55
N ALA A 18 0.71 7.92 7.40
CA ALA A 18 1.64 7.34 8.37
C ALA A 18 2.98 8.10 8.49
N GLU A 19 3.42 8.79 7.43
CA GLU A 19 4.62 9.62 7.45
C GLU A 19 4.48 10.81 8.41
N GLY A 20 3.31 11.46 8.42
CA GLY A 20 3.00 12.60 9.29
C GLY A 20 2.51 12.23 10.69
N GLU A 21 2.27 10.94 10.95
CA GLU A 21 1.69 10.48 12.22
C GLU A 21 2.74 10.40 13.34
N THR A 22 2.37 10.93 14.51
CA THR A 22 3.19 10.97 15.73
C THR A 22 2.89 9.80 16.67
N ASP A 23 1.66 9.30 16.67
CA ASP A 23 1.30 8.09 17.41
C ASP A 23 1.89 6.86 16.70
N ALA A 24 2.89 6.24 17.34
CA ALA A 24 3.59 5.07 16.80
C ALA A 24 2.66 3.85 16.57
N LYS A 25 1.63 3.67 17.41
CA LYS A 25 0.68 2.57 17.27
C LYS A 25 -0.24 2.82 16.08
N PHE A 26 -0.79 4.02 15.98
CA PHE A 26 -1.67 4.37 14.86
C PHE A 26 -0.90 4.37 13.53
N LYS A 27 0.34 4.89 13.52
CA LYS A 27 1.27 4.78 12.38
C LYS A 27 1.47 3.34 11.94
N ALA A 28 1.73 2.43 12.88
CA ALA A 28 1.91 1.01 12.56
C ALA A 28 0.63 0.39 11.96
N ASP A 29 -0.55 0.78 12.45
CA ASP A 29 -1.82 0.28 11.93
C ASP A 29 -2.16 0.85 10.55
N LEU A 30 -1.77 2.08 10.24
CA LEU A 30 -1.85 2.66 8.89
C LEU A 30 -0.95 1.90 7.90
N LEU A 31 0.30 1.62 8.29
CA LEU A 31 1.24 0.88 7.45
C LEU A 31 0.78 -0.56 7.20
N LYS A 32 0.17 -1.24 8.19
CA LYS A 32 -0.44 -2.57 8.00
C LYS A 32 -1.59 -2.54 6.99
N GLN A 33 -2.42 -1.50 7.03
CA GLN A 33 -3.51 -1.33 6.08
C GLN A 33 -2.96 -1.07 4.67
N ALA A 34 -1.94 -0.21 4.53
CA ALA A 34 -1.27 0.03 3.25
C ALA A 34 -0.68 -1.25 2.65
N ASP A 35 0.01 -2.06 3.45
CA ASP A 35 0.57 -3.35 3.02
C ASP A 35 -0.52 -4.32 2.53
N SER A 36 -1.68 -4.32 3.19
CA SER A 36 -2.84 -5.14 2.77
C SER A 36 -3.34 -4.72 1.38
N TYR A 37 -3.42 -3.41 1.11
CA TYR A 37 -3.78 -2.90 -0.21
C TYR A 37 -2.70 -3.18 -1.27
N ARG A 38 -1.41 -3.07 -0.95
CA ARG A 38 -0.29 -3.46 -1.84
C ARG A 38 -0.38 -4.94 -2.24
N LYS A 39 -0.71 -5.83 -1.29
CA LYS A 39 -0.93 -7.26 -1.57
C LYS A 39 -2.10 -7.52 -2.51
N LEU A 40 -3.23 -6.82 -2.31
CA LEU A 40 -4.38 -6.90 -3.21
C LEU A 40 -4.03 -6.39 -4.61
N ALA A 41 -3.28 -5.28 -4.69
CA ALA A 41 -2.78 -4.74 -5.93
C ALA A 41 -1.84 -5.74 -6.64
N ALA A 42 -0.88 -6.36 -5.93
CA ALA A 42 0.01 -7.36 -6.50
C ALA A 42 -0.75 -8.58 -7.06
N LYS A 43 -1.74 -9.09 -6.31
CA LYS A 43 -2.61 -10.18 -6.79
C LYS A 43 -3.35 -9.78 -8.06
N ARG A 44 -3.83 -8.53 -8.14
CA ARG A 44 -4.57 -8.04 -9.30
C ARG A 44 -3.67 -7.76 -10.50
N ALA A 45 -2.45 -7.25 -10.28
CA ALA A 45 -1.44 -7.05 -11.31
C ALA A 45 -1.02 -8.37 -11.96
N ALA A 46 -0.79 -9.42 -11.15
CA ALA A 46 -0.49 -10.75 -11.65
C ALA A 46 -1.59 -11.31 -12.58
N GLN A 47 -2.87 -11.07 -12.25
CA GLN A 47 -4.00 -11.45 -13.11
C GLN A 47 -4.03 -10.70 -14.45
N TYR A 48 -3.39 -9.54 -14.54
CA TYR A 48 -3.25 -8.77 -15.77
C TYR A 48 -1.92 -9.03 -16.49
N GLY A 49 -1.09 -9.96 -16.01
CA GLY A 49 0.26 -10.18 -16.55
C GLY A 49 1.22 -9.01 -16.33
N MET A 50 0.92 -8.14 -15.35
CA MET A 50 1.73 -6.97 -15.00
C MET A 50 2.70 -7.28 -13.87
N PRO A 51 3.83 -6.57 -13.78
CA PRO A 51 4.72 -6.68 -12.63
C PRO A 51 4.00 -6.24 -11.34
N PRO A 52 4.39 -6.80 -10.19
CA PRO A 52 3.83 -6.38 -8.91
C PRO A 52 4.12 -4.88 -8.66
N PRO A 53 3.20 -4.16 -8.00
CA PRO A 53 3.46 -2.79 -7.58
C PRO A 53 4.69 -2.75 -6.66
N SER A 54 5.52 -1.73 -6.82
CA SER A 54 6.68 -1.51 -5.96
C SER A 54 6.27 -1.60 -4.50
N LEU A 55 7.03 -2.33 -3.68
CA LEU A 55 6.86 -2.26 -2.24
C LEU A 55 7.41 -0.89 -1.78
N PRO A 56 6.77 -0.20 -0.83
CA PRO A 56 7.41 0.93 -0.19
C PRO A 56 8.74 0.44 0.41
N GLU A 57 9.82 1.19 0.19
CA GLU A 57 11.11 0.91 0.82
C GLU A 57 10.84 0.78 2.33
N LYS A 58 11.06 -0.41 2.88
CA LYS A 58 10.91 -0.60 4.33
C LYS A 58 11.80 0.45 5.01
N PRO A 59 11.27 1.29 5.91
CA PRO A 59 12.14 2.10 6.75
C PRO A 59 13.02 1.12 7.52
N LYS A 60 14.33 1.26 7.34
CA LYS A 60 15.37 0.41 7.95
C LYS A 60 15.47 0.69 9.44
#